data_AF-A0A7C6UUI5-F1
#
_entry.id   AF-A0A7C6UUI5-F1
#
_cell.length_a   1.000
_cell.length_b   1.000
_cell.length_c   1.000
_cell.angle_alpha   90.00
_cell.angle_beta   90.00
_cell.angle_gamma   90.00
#
_symmetry.space_group_name_H-M   'P 1'
#
loop_
_entity.id
_entity.type
_entity.pdbx_description
1 polymer ?
#
loop_
_entity_poly.entity_id
_entity_poly.type
_entity_poly.pdbx_seq_one_letter_code
_entity_poly.pdbx_strand_id
1 'polypeptide(L)'
;KKERIYRLIEVQNRISSELNKELIGKSVEVLVEGPSKTDPHKWTGKTRTNKTINFVGPKNLVGQTVLVTVTDGKLSSLEGDM
;
A
#
# COMPACT_ATOMS: atom_id res chain seq x y z
N LYS A 1 17.70 -26.67 -7.84
CA LYS A 1 16.26 -26.31 -8.03
C LYS A 1 15.86 -25.02 -7.30
N LYS A 2 16.27 -24.78 -6.05
CA LYS A 2 15.91 -23.57 -5.28
C LYS A 2 16.43 -22.25 -5.88
N GLU A 3 17.62 -22.27 -6.48
CA GLU A 3 18.29 -21.06 -6.98
C GLU A 3 17.51 -20.32 -8.09
N ARG A 4 16.83 -21.05 -9.00
CA ARG A 4 16.01 -20.43 -10.05
C ARG A 4 14.76 -19.74 -9.47
N ILE A 5 14.19 -20.30 -8.41
CA ILE A 5 13.02 -19.72 -7.74
C ILE A 5 13.43 -18.43 -7.02
N TYR A 6 14.59 -18.41 -6.34
CA TYR A 6 15.09 -17.19 -5.70
C TYR A 6 15.38 -16.08 -6.70
N ARG A 7 16.07 -16.38 -7.82
CA ARG A 7 16.31 -15.39 -8.87
C ARG A 7 15.00 -14.83 -9.44
N LEU A 8 13.97 -15.67 -9.62
CA LEU A 8 12.66 -15.22 -10.07
C LEU A 8 11.98 -14.30 -9.04
N ILE A 9 12.04 -14.65 -7.75
CA ILE A 9 11.49 -13.83 -6.67
C ILE A 9 12.20 -12.47 -6.60
N GLU A 10 13.52 -12.43 -6.76
CA GLU A 10 14.28 -11.16 -6.78
C GLU A 10 13.84 -10.24 -7.92
N VAL A 11 13.68 -10.80 -9.13
CA VAL A 11 13.20 -10.03 -10.29
C VAL A 11 11.78 -9.53 -10.05
N GLN A 12 10.88 -10.40 -9.56
CA GLN A 12 9.50 -10.02 -9.25
C GLN A 12 9.45 -8.93 -8.18
N ASN A 13 10.30 -9.02 -7.16
CA ASN A 13 10.35 -8.04 -6.08
C ASN A 13 10.82 -6.68 -6.59
N ARG A 14 11.83 -6.66 -7.47
CA ARG A 14 12.31 -5.43 -8.10
C ARG A 14 11.20 -4.76 -8.91
N ILE A 15 10.52 -5.51 -9.79
CA ILE A 15 9.41 -4.98 -10.61
C ILE A 15 8.28 -4.47 -9.71
N SER A 16 7.93 -5.23 -8.67
CA SER A 16 6.87 -4.83 -7.72
C SER A 16 7.22 -3.53 -7.01
N SER A 17 8.48 -3.34 -6.60
CA SER A 17 8.94 -2.12 -5.97
C SER A 17 8.97 -0.93 -6.94
N GLU A 18 9.40 -1.14 -8.19
CA GLU A 18 9.39 -0.09 -9.23
C GLU A 18 7.96 0.39 -9.48
N LEU A 19 7.01 -0.52 -9.71
CA LEU A 19 5.60 -0.20 -9.89
C LEU A 19 4.99 0.52 -8.68
N ASN A 20 5.36 0.11 -7.46
CA ASN A 20 4.87 0.79 -6.25
C ASN A 20 5.46 2.19 -6.12
N LYS A 21 6.72 2.40 -6.52
CA LYS A 21 7.35 3.73 -6.53
C LYS A 21 6.71 4.65 -7.57
N GLU A 22 6.28 4.12 -8.70
CA GLU A 22 5.53 4.90 -9.71
C GLU A 22 4.14 5.36 -9.23
N LEU A 23 3.63 4.81 -8.12
CA LEU A 23 2.40 5.27 -7.48
C LEU A 23 2.64 6.44 -6.54
N ILE A 24 3.88 6.72 -6.13
CA ILE A 24 4.21 7.85 -5.25
C ILE A 24 3.78 9.16 -5.92
N GLY A 25 3.07 10.00 -5.17
CA GLY A 25 2.48 11.26 -5.64
C GLY A 25 1.15 11.11 -6.38
N LYS A 26 0.66 9.88 -6.61
CA LYS A 26 -0.67 9.66 -7.21
C LYS A 26 -1.72 9.47 -6.11
N SER A 27 -2.91 10.00 -6.36
CA SER A 27 -4.09 9.73 -5.55
C SER A 27 -4.74 8.43 -6.01
N VAL A 28 -4.91 7.48 -5.10
CA VAL A 28 -5.53 6.18 -5.36
C VAL A 28 -6.77 6.01 -4.50
N GLU A 29 -7.78 5.33 -5.04
CA GLU A 29 -8.96 4.97 -4.27
C GLU A 29 -8.66 3.80 -3.34
N VAL A 30 -8.98 3.98 -2.07
CA VAL A 30 -8.71 3.05 -0.98
C VAL A 30 -10.00 2.74 -0.24
N LEU A 31 -10.33 1.45 -0.13
CA LEU A 31 -11.35 0.98 0.80
C LEU A 31 -10.72 0.82 2.18
N VAL A 32 -11.21 1.57 3.15
CA VAL A 32 -10.68 1.57 4.53
C VAL A 32 -11.23 0.38 5.30
N GLU A 33 -10.35 -0.49 5.77
CA GLU A 33 -10.73 -1.69 6.53
C GLU A 33 -10.72 -1.44 8.04
N GLY A 34 -9.81 -0.61 8.54
CA GLY A 34 -9.66 -0.37 9.98
C GLY A 34 -8.39 0.39 10.36
N PRO A 35 -8.15 0.61 11.66
CA PRO A 35 -6.89 1.16 12.14
C PRO A 35 -5.74 0.17 11.90
N SER A 36 -4.54 0.69 11.70
CA SER A 36 -3.35 -0.14 11.48
C SER A 36 -3.00 -0.91 12.74
N LYS A 37 -2.62 -2.19 12.56
CA LYS A 37 -2.20 -3.06 13.68
C LYS A 37 -0.92 -2.56 14.36
N THR A 38 -0.09 -1.85 13.62
CA THR A 38 1.21 -1.36 14.10
C THR A 38 1.12 0.04 14.68
N ASP A 39 0.23 0.88 14.15
CA ASP A 39 0.09 2.27 14.56
C ASP A 39 -1.40 2.67 14.60
N PRO A 40 -1.98 2.87 15.80
CA PRO A 40 -3.39 3.24 15.95
C PRO A 40 -3.75 4.61 15.35
N HIS A 41 -2.78 5.45 15.02
CA HIS A 41 -3.00 6.74 14.37
C HIS A 41 -3.05 6.65 12.85
N LYS A 42 -2.68 5.49 12.28
CA LYS A 42 -2.79 5.20 10.85
C LYS A 42 -4.01 4.34 10.57
N TRP A 43 -4.64 4.59 9.43
CA TRP A 43 -5.63 3.71 8.82
C TRP A 43 -4.95 2.70 7.93
N THR A 44 -5.53 1.51 7.84
CA THR A 44 -5.18 0.49 6.85
C THR A 44 -6.35 0.28 5.93
N GLY A 45 -6.06 0.23 4.64
CA GLY A 45 -7.03 -0.08 3.61
C GLY A 45 -6.42 -0.79 2.43
N LYS A 46 -7.28 -1.09 1.46
CA LYS A 46 -6.91 -1.75 0.21
C LYS A 46 -7.24 -0.87 -0.99
N THR A 47 -6.29 -0.72 -1.89
CA THR A 47 -6.53 -0.06 -3.17
C THR A 47 -7.38 -0.95 -4.10
N ARG A 48 -7.87 -0.39 -5.21
CA ARG A 48 -8.56 -1.15 -6.27
C ARG A 48 -7.75 -2.32 -6.83
N THR A 49 -6.42 -2.22 -6.81
CA THR A 49 -5.50 -3.29 -7.21
C THR A 49 -5.19 -4.27 -6.08
N ASN A 50 -5.98 -4.26 -5.00
CA ASN A 50 -5.81 -5.08 -3.79
C ASN A 50 -4.45 -4.89 -3.09
N LYS A 51 -3.81 -3.72 -3.26
CA LYS A 51 -2.57 -3.37 -2.53
C LYS A 51 -2.95 -2.81 -1.16
N THR A 52 -2.24 -3.24 -0.13
CA THR A 52 -2.40 -2.70 1.21
C THR A 52 -1.74 -1.33 1.29
N ILE A 53 -2.47 -0.35 1.79
CA ILE A 53 -1.98 1.01 2.03
C ILE A 53 -2.27 1.41 3.47
N ASN A 54 -1.26 1.98 4.13
CA ASN A 54 -1.39 2.59 5.44
C ASN A 54 -1.35 4.11 5.28
N PHE A 55 -2.32 4.82 5.84
CA PHE A 55 -2.36 6.26 5.68
C PHE A 55 -2.87 7.01 6.90
N VAL A 56 -2.46 8.26 7.05
CA VAL A 56 -2.97 9.14 8.12
C VAL A 56 -4.22 9.86 7.62
N GLY A 57 -5.24 9.97 8.47
CA GLY A 57 -6.50 10.62 8.11
C GLY A 57 -7.47 10.80 9.27
N PRO A 58 -8.59 11.50 9.05
CA PRO A 58 -9.60 11.79 10.08
C PRO A 58 -10.20 10.52 10.70
N LYS A 59 -10.82 10.66 11.88
CA LYS A 59 -11.45 9.54 12.60
C LYS A 59 -12.73 9.09 11.88
N ASN A 60 -13.04 7.79 11.92
CA ASN A 60 -14.24 7.13 11.35
C ASN A 60 -14.28 6.93 9.82
N LEU A 61 -13.17 6.57 9.19
CA LEU A 61 -13.16 6.24 7.76
C LEU A 61 -13.49 4.78 7.43
N VAL A 62 -13.63 3.91 8.44
CA VAL A 62 -13.88 2.47 8.28
C VAL A 62 -15.11 2.20 7.39
N GLY A 63 -14.94 1.34 6.38
CA GLY A 63 -15.98 0.97 5.43
C GLY A 63 -16.22 1.97 4.30
N GLN A 64 -15.51 3.10 4.29
CA GLN A 64 -15.60 4.10 3.22
C GLN A 64 -14.52 3.88 2.15
N THR A 65 -14.84 4.26 0.92
CA THR A 65 -13.84 4.38 -0.15
C THR A 65 -13.40 5.83 -0.22
N VAL A 66 -12.11 6.08 -0.07
CA VAL A 66 -11.52 7.41 0.02
C VAL A 66 -10.33 7.54 -0.91
N LEU A 67 -10.05 8.75 -1.37
CA LEU A 67 -8.84 9.05 -2.13
C LEU A 67 -7.69 9.32 -1.17
N VAL A 68 -6.59 8.59 -1.35
CA VAL A 68 -5.37 8.72 -0.55
C VAL A 68 -4.21 8.99 -1.49
N THR A 69 -3.37 9.97 -1.15
CA THR A 69 -2.15 10.25 -1.91
C THR A 69 -1.03 9.36 -1.40
N VAL A 70 -0.44 8.55 -2.27
CA VAL A 70 0.67 7.66 -1.90
C VAL A 70 1.93 8.50 -1.68
N THR A 71 2.53 8.40 -0.51
CA THR A 71 3.76 9.11 -0.15
C THR A 71 4.98 8.20 -0.19
N ASP A 72 4.82 6.90 0.05
CA ASP A 72 5.89 5.91 -0.07
C ASP A 72 5.38 4.55 -0.57
N GLY A 73 6.24 3.81 -1.26
CA GLY A 73 5.93 2.51 -1.86
C GLY A 73 6.92 1.43 -1.46
N LYS A 74 6.61 0.66 -0.42
CA LYS A 74 7.40 -0.53 -0.01
C LYS A 74 7.09 -1.71 -0.92
N LEU A 75 7.85 -2.79 -0.76
CA LEU A 75 7.71 -4.00 -1.58
C LEU A 75 6.28 -4.60 -1.53
N SER A 76 5.69 -4.65 -0.34
CA SER A 76 4.42 -5.33 -0.06
C SER A 76 3.32 -4.43 0.50
N SER A 77 3.62 -3.15 0.74
CA SER A 77 2.69 -2.16 1.28
C SER A 77 2.98 -0.77 0.75
N LEU A 78 1.97 0.07 0.72
CA LEU A 78 2.08 1.49 0.41
C LEU A 78 1.90 2.30 1.71
N GLU A 79 2.51 3.46 1.77
CA GLU A 79 2.19 4.49 2.76
C GLU A 79 1.65 5.72 2.03
N GLY A 80 0.75 6.43 2.68
CA GLY A 80 0.11 7.60 2.11
C GLY A 80 -0.46 8.51 3.15
N ASP A 81 -1.03 9.60 2.69
CA ASP A 81 -1.69 10.60 3.52
C ASP A 81 -2.95 11.08 2.78
N MET A 82 -3.97 11.40 3.55
CA MET A 82 -5.23 11.97 3.05
C MET A 82 -5.23 13.49 3.17
#